data_AF-A0AAV5VI31-F1
#
_entry.id   AF-A0AAV5VI31-F1
#
_cell.length_a   1.000
_cell.length_b   1.000
_cell.length_c   1.000
_cell.angle_alpha   90.00
_cell.angle_beta   90.00
_cell.angle_gamma   90.00
#
_symmetry.space_group_name_H-M   'P 1'
#
loop_
_entity.id
_entity.type
_entity.pdbx_description
1 polymer ?
#
loop_
_entity_poly.entity_id
_entity_poly.type
_entity_poly.pdbx_seq_one_letter_code
_entity_poly.pdbx_strand_id
1 'polypeptide(L)'
;AGCCCGKCGGGGYKAHSAKTHSLDKPKIHGLQLWEEIEPRSNYTYTQITNPNFLFARCCAERELPRACAAKCSHHTYTQASLHAMYLHLDGCPVSLAPEIQFCAAQGQDHRSCCTRRGVGNTVAGDKCIRLCDQRPDQYIQLDLSFAPCQEKFEDMKQCFYEGVRMSAKQLFYPGPSPKR
;
A
#
# COMPACT_ATOMS: atom_id res chain seq x y z
N ALA A 1 -15.30 3.92 -61.78
CA ALA A 1 -14.79 5.28 -62.06
C ALA A 1 -14.14 5.81 -60.80
N GLY A 2 -12.84 6.15 -60.87
CA GLY A 2 -11.98 6.36 -59.70
C GLY A 2 -12.10 7.75 -59.06
N CYS A 3 -11.71 7.84 -57.79
CA CYS A 3 -11.45 9.09 -57.08
C CYS A 3 -9.94 9.24 -56.89
N CYS A 4 -9.41 10.36 -57.38
CA CYS A 4 -7.98 10.67 -57.47
C CYS A 4 -7.38 11.10 -56.13
N CYS A 5 -6.20 10.56 -55.78
CA CYS A 5 -5.29 11.16 -54.80
C CYS A 5 -4.55 12.34 -55.43
N GLY A 6 -4.76 13.54 -54.88
CA GLY A 6 -4.03 14.75 -55.25
C GLY A 6 -2.74 14.93 -54.46
N LYS A 7 -1.62 15.01 -55.20
CA LYS A 7 -0.30 15.61 -54.93
C LYS A 7 0.06 16.04 -53.50
N CYS A 8 1.09 15.38 -52.96
CA CYS A 8 1.92 15.88 -51.87
C CYS A 8 2.71 17.13 -52.30
N GLY A 9 2.37 18.30 -51.76
CA GLY A 9 3.20 19.50 -51.80
C GLY A 9 4.05 19.57 -50.53
N GLY A 10 5.37 19.49 -50.69
CA GLY A 10 6.34 19.64 -49.61
C GLY A 10 6.40 21.08 -49.09
N GLY A 11 5.66 21.34 -48.01
CA GLY A 11 5.85 22.48 -47.13
C GLY A 11 6.38 21.98 -45.79
N GLY A 12 7.62 22.36 -45.43
CA GLY A 12 8.22 22.01 -44.16
C GLY A 12 7.59 22.78 -43.01
N TYR A 13 6.46 22.30 -42.49
CA TYR A 13 5.92 22.78 -41.22
C TYR A 13 6.72 22.11 -40.11
N LYS A 14 7.58 22.88 -39.42
CA LYS A 14 8.17 22.41 -38.16
C LYS A 14 7.04 22.33 -37.14
N ALA A 15 6.50 21.12 -36.96
CA ALA A 15 5.66 20.82 -35.82
C ALA A 15 6.54 21.01 -34.57
N HIS A 16 6.35 22.14 -33.88
CA HIS A 16 6.88 22.30 -32.54
C HIS A 16 6.20 21.23 -31.69
N SER A 17 6.98 20.25 -31.24
CA SER A 17 6.55 19.26 -30.27
C SER A 17 5.93 20.02 -29.10
N ALA A 18 4.60 19.93 -28.96
CA ALA A 18 3.92 20.40 -27.78
C ALA A 18 4.52 19.61 -26.62
N LYS A 19 5.25 20.30 -25.74
CA LYS A 19 5.69 19.72 -24.47
C LYS A 19 4.43 19.28 -23.77
N THR A 20 4.16 17.98 -23.80
CA THR A 20 3.21 17.37 -22.89
C THR A 20 3.73 17.70 -21.49
N HIS A 21 3.00 18.55 -20.76
CA HIS A 21 3.21 18.68 -19.34
C HIS A 21 3.09 17.26 -18.78
N SER A 22 4.17 16.71 -18.24
CA SER A 22 4.05 15.50 -17.45
C SER A 22 3.08 15.85 -16.32
N LEU A 23 1.92 15.21 -16.32
CA LEU A 23 1.05 15.23 -15.15
C LEU A 23 1.86 14.56 -14.07
N ASP A 24 2.36 15.35 -13.11
CA ASP A 24 3.01 14.81 -11.92
C ASP A 24 2.07 13.78 -11.31
N LYS A 25 2.53 12.52 -11.22
CA LYS A 25 1.74 11.47 -10.58
C LYS A 25 1.45 11.93 -9.14
N PRO A 26 0.19 11.83 -8.67
CA PRO A 26 -0.14 12.26 -7.33
C PRO A 26 0.68 11.45 -6.33
N LYS A 27 1.45 12.14 -5.49
CA LYS A 27 2.27 11.55 -4.43
C LYS A 27 1.37 10.92 -3.37
N ILE A 28 1.57 9.65 -3.06
CA ILE A 28 0.76 8.94 -2.06
C ILE A 28 1.40 9.11 -0.68
N HIS A 29 0.72 9.80 0.23
CA HIS A 29 1.18 9.99 1.61
C HIS A 29 1.37 8.65 2.32
N GLY A 30 2.54 8.43 2.93
CA GLY A 30 2.89 7.19 3.62
C GLY A 30 3.73 6.22 2.81
N LEU A 31 3.92 6.45 1.49
CA LEU A 31 4.65 5.57 0.59
C LEU A 31 5.89 6.22 -0.05
N GLN A 32 6.40 7.32 0.50
CA GLN A 32 7.48 8.10 -0.13
C GLN A 32 8.73 7.29 -0.47
N LEU A 33 9.11 6.33 0.39
CA LEU A 33 10.27 5.46 0.15
C LEU A 33 10.10 4.53 -1.06
N TRP A 34 8.87 4.22 -1.45
CA TRP A 34 8.58 3.38 -2.61
C TRP A 34 8.67 4.15 -3.93
N GLU A 35 8.45 5.47 -3.89
CA GLU A 35 8.36 6.33 -5.06
C GLU A 35 9.70 7.03 -5.38
N GLU A 36 10.46 7.46 -4.37
CA GLU A 36 11.61 8.35 -4.53
C GLU A 36 12.93 7.69 -4.11
N ILE A 37 14.04 7.97 -4.81
CA ILE A 37 15.38 7.45 -4.47
C ILE A 37 16.02 8.27 -3.35
N GLU A 38 15.91 9.61 -3.39
CA GLU A 38 16.56 10.51 -2.43
C GLU A 38 16.19 10.22 -0.97
N PRO A 39 14.92 10.03 -0.59
CA PRO A 39 14.58 9.72 0.80
C PRO A 39 15.15 8.36 1.26
N ARG A 40 15.40 7.41 0.35
CA ARG A 40 15.94 6.09 0.68
C ARG A 40 17.43 6.12 1.03
N SER A 41 18.22 7.00 0.42
CA SER A 41 19.68 7.07 0.63
C SER A 41 20.06 7.44 2.08
N ASN A 42 19.13 8.08 2.80
CA ASN A 42 19.30 8.46 4.21
C ASN A 42 19.15 7.30 5.20
N TYR A 43 18.80 6.10 4.75
CA TYR A 43 18.51 4.96 5.60
C TYR A 43 19.34 3.75 5.25
N THR A 44 19.65 2.95 6.27
CA THR A 44 20.32 1.67 6.11
C THR A 44 19.41 0.66 5.40
N TYR A 45 20.02 -0.29 4.69
CA TYR A 45 19.30 -1.42 4.09
C TYR A 45 18.41 -2.15 5.11
N THR A 46 18.91 -2.36 6.33
CA THR A 46 18.16 -3.00 7.42
C THR A 46 16.92 -2.22 7.83
N GLN A 47 16.94 -0.89 7.75
CA GLN A 47 15.76 -0.06 8.05
C GLN A 47 14.75 -0.17 6.92
N ILE A 48 15.14 0.12 5.68
CA ILE A 48 14.20 0.17 4.55
C ILE A 48 13.66 -1.20 4.13
N THR A 49 14.22 -2.30 4.63
CA THR A 49 13.67 -3.66 4.46
C THR A 49 12.96 -4.21 5.69
N ASN A 50 12.88 -3.44 6.78
CA ASN A 50 12.14 -3.81 7.98
C ASN A 50 10.68 -3.31 7.88
N PRO A 51 9.68 -4.22 7.84
CA PRO A 51 8.28 -3.81 7.72
C PRO A 51 7.79 -2.92 8.86
N ASN A 52 8.30 -3.07 10.09
CA ASN A 52 7.92 -2.21 11.21
C ASN A 52 8.48 -0.80 11.08
N PHE A 53 9.69 -0.66 10.52
CA PHE A 53 10.25 0.66 10.22
C PHE A 53 9.41 1.38 9.16
N LEU A 54 9.06 0.68 8.08
CA LEU A 54 8.21 1.21 7.01
C LEU A 54 6.80 1.55 7.50
N PHE A 55 6.20 0.69 8.33
CA PHE A 55 4.88 0.90 8.93
C PHE A 55 4.88 2.16 9.81
N ALA A 56 5.80 2.25 10.77
CA ALA A 56 5.90 3.41 11.66
C ALA A 56 6.10 4.73 10.88
N ARG A 57 6.96 4.69 9.85
CA ARG A 57 7.18 5.86 8.99
C ARG A 57 5.94 6.24 8.20
N CYS A 58 5.21 5.29 7.63
CA CYS A 58 3.96 5.56 6.93
C CYS A 58 2.96 6.28 7.86
N CYS A 59 2.81 5.82 9.11
CA CYS A 59 1.93 6.48 10.07
C CYS A 59 2.36 7.92 10.41
N ALA A 60 3.66 8.17 10.48
CA ALA A 60 4.20 9.51 10.71
C ALA A 60 3.95 10.44 9.51
N GLU A 61 4.18 9.95 8.28
CA GLU A 61 3.91 10.71 7.05
C GLU A 61 2.43 11.01 6.81
N ARG A 62 1.55 10.19 7.38
CA ARG A 62 0.08 10.38 7.37
C ARG A 62 -0.42 11.16 8.59
N GLU A 63 0.50 11.61 9.46
CA GLU A 63 0.20 12.45 10.62
C GLU A 63 -0.84 11.84 11.58
N LEU A 64 -0.78 10.52 11.78
CA LEU A 64 -1.72 9.86 12.68
C LEU A 64 -1.56 10.36 14.14
N PRO A 65 -2.67 10.56 14.89
CA PRO A 65 -2.61 10.94 16.28
C PRO A 65 -1.76 9.98 17.11
N ARG A 66 -1.12 10.48 18.17
CA ARG A 66 -0.19 9.70 19.01
C ARG A 66 -0.76 8.35 19.48
N ALA A 67 -2.04 8.30 19.86
CA ALA A 67 -2.69 7.07 20.28
C ALA A 67 -2.76 6.01 19.16
N CYS A 68 -2.92 6.45 17.91
CA CYS A 68 -2.90 5.58 16.73
C CYS A 68 -1.47 5.22 16.32
N ALA A 69 -0.54 6.19 16.37
CA ALA A 69 0.87 5.95 16.07
C ALA A 69 1.51 4.90 17.00
N ALA A 70 1.04 4.80 18.26
CA ALA A 70 1.45 3.75 19.19
C ALA A 70 1.11 2.32 18.72
N LYS A 71 0.23 2.20 17.72
CA LYS A 71 -0.14 0.92 17.11
C LYS A 71 0.67 0.59 15.88
N CYS A 72 1.47 1.50 15.33
CA CYS A 72 2.11 1.36 14.01
C CYS A 72 3.35 0.44 13.98
N SER A 73 3.17 -0.78 14.47
CA SER A 73 4.06 -1.92 14.31
C SER A 73 3.24 -3.20 14.26
N HIS A 74 3.73 -4.24 13.60
CA HIS A 74 3.05 -5.53 13.54
C HIS A 74 2.99 -6.22 14.92
N HIS A 75 3.77 -5.78 15.91
CA HIS A 75 3.66 -6.27 17.28
C HIS A 75 2.49 -5.61 18.01
N THR A 76 2.36 -4.29 17.91
CA THR A 76 1.38 -3.51 18.68
C THR A 76 0.00 -3.49 18.02
N TYR A 77 -0.05 -3.62 16.70
CA TYR A 77 -1.29 -3.76 15.95
C TYR A 77 -1.75 -5.21 16.02
N THR A 78 -2.52 -5.53 17.06
CA THR A 78 -3.06 -6.87 17.32
C THR A 78 -4.56 -6.88 17.18
N GLN A 79 -5.14 -8.08 17.07
CA GLN A 79 -6.59 -8.27 17.12
C GLN A 79 -7.21 -7.59 18.35
N ALA A 80 -6.59 -7.74 19.52
CA ALA A 80 -7.05 -7.11 20.76
C ALA A 80 -7.00 -5.58 20.68
N SER A 81 -5.95 -5.02 20.09
CA SER A 81 -5.83 -3.56 19.92
C SER A 81 -6.90 -3.01 18.98
N LEU A 82 -7.25 -3.75 17.92
CA LEU A 82 -8.29 -3.36 16.97
C LEU A 82 -9.68 -3.51 17.60
N HIS A 83 -9.92 -4.58 18.35
CA HIS A 83 -11.16 -4.79 19.09
C HIS A 83 -11.40 -3.68 20.12
N ALA A 84 -10.37 -3.26 20.86
CA ALA A 84 -10.48 -2.12 21.78
C ALA A 84 -10.87 -0.82 21.06
N MET A 85 -10.39 -0.58 19.83
CA MET A 85 -10.79 0.56 19.01
C MET A 85 -12.27 0.51 18.62
N TYR A 86 -12.78 -0.67 18.22
CA TYR A 86 -14.20 -0.88 17.90
C TYR A 86 -15.12 -0.61 19.10
N LEU A 87 -14.69 -1.00 20.30
CA LEU A 87 -15.46 -0.79 21.53
C LEU A 87 -15.27 0.60 22.13
N HIS A 88 -14.53 1.50 21.46
CA HIS A 88 -14.16 2.82 21.98
C HIS A 88 -13.44 2.78 23.34
N LEU A 89 -12.77 1.67 23.63
CA LEU A 89 -11.93 1.49 24.84
C LEU A 89 -10.47 1.89 24.60
N ASP A 90 -10.15 2.27 23.36
CA ASP A 90 -8.82 2.70 22.94
C ASP A 90 -8.79 4.20 22.61
N GLY A 91 -7.67 4.87 22.89
CA GLY A 91 -7.49 6.28 22.56
C GLY A 91 -7.42 6.56 21.05
N CYS A 92 -7.21 5.54 20.22
CA CYS A 92 -7.30 5.65 18.77
C CYS A 92 -8.70 5.25 18.28
N PRO A 93 -9.43 6.13 17.57
CA PRO A 93 -10.76 5.79 17.05
C PRO A 93 -10.68 4.76 15.92
N VAL A 94 -11.68 3.89 15.82
CA VAL A 94 -11.77 2.88 14.75
C VAL A 94 -11.85 3.48 13.33
N SER A 95 -12.29 4.73 13.20
CA SER A 95 -12.28 5.45 11.91
C SER A 95 -10.88 5.62 11.30
N LEU A 96 -9.83 5.52 12.11
CA LEU A 96 -8.43 5.54 11.65
C LEU A 96 -7.83 4.14 11.46
N ALA A 97 -8.58 3.07 11.74
CA ALA A 97 -8.11 1.71 11.46
C ALA A 97 -7.79 1.47 9.98
N PRO A 98 -8.55 1.98 8.98
CA PRO A 98 -8.19 1.85 7.57
C PRO A 98 -6.81 2.46 7.26
N GLU A 99 -6.44 3.56 7.94
CA GLU A 99 -5.15 4.22 7.76
C GLU A 99 -3.99 3.41 8.32
N ILE A 100 -4.20 2.84 9.51
CA ILE A 100 -3.23 1.95 10.14
C ILE A 100 -3.06 0.67 9.31
N GLN A 101 -4.16 0.11 8.80
CA GLN A 101 -4.16 -1.07 7.93
C GLN A 101 -3.41 -0.80 6.61
N PHE A 102 -3.67 0.34 5.97
CA PHE A 102 -2.96 0.79 4.77
C PHE A 102 -1.45 0.85 5.02
N CYS A 103 -1.04 1.44 6.14
CA CYS A 103 0.36 1.53 6.51
C CYS A 103 0.99 0.18 6.88
N ALA A 104 0.26 -0.74 7.51
CA ALA A 104 0.76 -2.08 7.79
C ALA A 104 1.07 -2.83 6.47
N ALA A 105 0.18 -2.71 5.50
CA ALA A 105 0.28 -3.35 4.19
C ALA A 105 1.15 -2.59 3.17
N GLN A 106 1.58 -1.37 3.50
CA GLN A 106 2.35 -0.45 2.63
C GLN A 106 1.71 -0.27 1.25
N GLY A 107 0.39 -0.09 1.20
CA GLY A 107 -0.29 0.20 -0.07
C GLY A 107 -0.33 -0.96 -1.08
N GLN A 108 -0.10 -2.20 -0.65
CA GLN A 108 0.07 -3.37 -1.54
C GLN A 108 -1.13 -4.33 -1.49
N ASP A 109 -1.23 -5.18 -2.51
CA ASP A 109 -2.22 -6.26 -2.60
C ASP A 109 -1.64 -7.56 -2.03
N HIS A 110 -2.23 -8.04 -0.94
CA HIS A 110 -1.82 -9.27 -0.25
C HIS A 110 -2.84 -10.41 -0.39
N ARG A 111 -3.88 -10.25 -1.23
CA ARG A 111 -4.98 -11.22 -1.36
C ARG A 111 -4.49 -12.63 -1.64
N SER A 112 -3.47 -12.79 -2.49
CA SER A 112 -2.88 -14.10 -2.80
C SER A 112 -2.38 -14.83 -1.54
N CYS A 113 -1.71 -14.13 -0.61
CA CYS A 113 -1.27 -14.70 0.66
C CYS A 113 -2.47 -14.98 1.58
N CYS A 114 -3.40 -14.04 1.69
CA CYS A 114 -4.58 -14.18 2.54
C CYS A 114 -5.48 -15.35 2.13
N THR A 115 -5.69 -15.57 0.83
CA THR A 115 -6.42 -16.74 0.32
C THR A 115 -5.74 -18.04 0.75
N ARG A 116 -4.41 -18.14 0.61
CA ARG A 116 -3.66 -19.33 1.03
C ARG A 116 -3.72 -19.57 2.54
N ARG A 117 -3.77 -18.51 3.35
CA ARG A 117 -3.91 -18.61 4.82
C ARG A 117 -5.36 -18.79 5.28
N GLY A 118 -6.32 -18.90 4.36
CA GLY A 118 -7.72 -19.12 4.71
C GLY A 118 -8.36 -17.92 5.42
N VAL A 119 -7.94 -16.69 5.10
CA VAL A 119 -8.54 -15.47 5.65
C VAL A 119 -10.03 -15.36 5.27
N GLY A 120 -10.43 -15.93 4.13
CA GLY A 120 -11.82 -16.02 3.70
C GLY A 120 -12.63 -17.12 4.40
N ASN A 121 -12.00 -17.99 5.19
CA ASN A 121 -12.67 -19.10 5.88
C ASN A 121 -13.34 -18.63 7.17
N THR A 122 -14.20 -17.62 7.06
CA THR A 122 -15.03 -17.08 8.14
C THR A 122 -16.48 -16.97 7.65
N VAL A 123 -17.42 -16.69 8.54
CA VAL A 123 -18.80 -16.41 8.14
C VAL A 123 -18.96 -15.16 7.25
N ALA A 124 -17.97 -14.26 7.25
CA ALA A 124 -17.94 -13.09 6.38
C ALA A 124 -17.29 -13.38 5.00
N GLY A 125 -16.71 -14.56 4.80
CA GLY A 125 -16.22 -15.01 3.49
C GLY A 125 -15.21 -14.06 2.85
N ASP A 126 -15.41 -13.80 1.56
CA ASP A 126 -14.56 -12.90 0.75
C ASP A 126 -14.55 -11.45 1.23
N LYS A 127 -15.47 -11.03 2.12
CA LYS A 127 -15.36 -9.73 2.76
C LYS A 127 -14.01 -9.59 3.50
N CYS A 128 -13.54 -10.66 4.14
CA CYS A 128 -12.26 -10.64 4.84
C CYS A 128 -11.07 -10.60 3.88
N ILE A 129 -11.19 -11.20 2.69
CA ILE A 129 -10.15 -11.11 1.65
C ILE A 129 -10.01 -9.68 1.14
N ARG A 130 -11.09 -8.91 1.06
CA ARG A 130 -11.01 -7.49 0.67
C ARG A 130 -10.14 -6.65 1.60
N LEU A 131 -10.06 -6.98 2.89
CA LEU A 131 -9.17 -6.30 3.85
C LEU A 131 -7.67 -6.54 3.58
N CYS A 132 -7.32 -7.47 2.70
CA CYS A 132 -5.95 -7.73 2.32
C CYS A 132 -5.47 -6.93 1.10
N ASP A 133 -6.38 -6.30 0.37
CA ASP A 133 -6.03 -5.37 -0.70
C ASP A 133 -6.01 -3.96 -0.11
N GLN A 134 -4.83 -3.39 0.07
CA GLN A 134 -4.65 -2.09 0.68
C GLN A 134 -4.08 -1.07 -0.30
N ARG A 135 -4.27 -1.30 -1.61
CA ARG A 135 -3.87 -0.32 -2.62
C ARG A 135 -4.68 0.97 -2.45
N PRO A 136 -4.12 2.16 -2.80
CA PRO A 136 -4.76 3.45 -2.55
C PRO A 136 -6.16 3.62 -3.14
N ASP A 137 -6.48 2.90 -4.21
CA ASP A 137 -7.79 2.88 -4.87
C ASP A 137 -8.83 1.99 -4.15
N GLN A 138 -8.39 1.24 -3.14
CA GLN A 138 -9.20 0.28 -2.39
C GLN A 138 -9.47 0.83 -0.99
N TYR A 139 -10.45 1.71 -0.88
CA TYR A 139 -10.93 2.21 0.42
C TYR A 139 -12.09 1.36 0.94
N ILE A 140 -11.95 0.83 2.15
CA ILE A 140 -12.98 0.05 2.83
C ILE A 140 -13.38 0.75 4.12
N GLN A 141 -14.66 1.10 4.23
CA GLN A 141 -15.24 1.54 5.49
C GLN A 141 -15.44 0.31 6.38
N LEU A 142 -14.72 0.29 7.51
CA LEU A 142 -14.84 -0.77 8.50
C LEU A 142 -16.13 -0.58 9.31
N ASP A 143 -17.07 -1.50 9.11
CA ASP A 143 -18.30 -1.61 9.90
C ASP A 143 -18.33 -2.93 10.69
N LEU A 144 -19.37 -3.14 11.49
CA LEU A 144 -19.53 -4.35 12.30
C LEU A 144 -19.66 -5.63 11.46
N SER A 145 -19.96 -5.56 10.15
CA SER A 145 -20.02 -6.73 9.28
C SER A 145 -18.65 -7.34 9.00
N PHE A 146 -17.56 -6.63 9.32
CA PHE A 146 -16.19 -7.14 9.29
C PHE A 146 -15.72 -7.73 10.63
N ALA A 147 -16.55 -7.69 11.68
CA ALA A 147 -16.20 -8.29 12.98
C ALA A 147 -15.75 -9.76 12.86
N PRO A 148 -16.38 -10.63 12.04
CA PRO A 148 -15.91 -12.01 11.88
C PRO A 148 -14.50 -12.13 11.29
N CYS A 149 -14.02 -11.11 10.57
CA CYS A 149 -12.68 -11.11 10.01
C CYS A 149 -11.58 -10.95 11.07
N GLN A 150 -11.93 -10.51 12.29
CA GLN A 150 -10.98 -10.37 13.39
C GLN A 150 -10.32 -11.70 13.77
N GLU A 151 -11.03 -12.84 13.61
CA GLU A 151 -10.49 -14.19 13.83
C GLU A 151 -9.27 -14.50 12.94
N LYS A 152 -9.16 -13.79 11.82
CA LYS A 152 -8.10 -13.94 10.81
C LYS A 152 -7.15 -12.75 10.78
N PHE A 153 -7.24 -11.84 11.74
CA PHE A 153 -6.46 -10.62 11.75
C PHE A 153 -4.94 -10.88 11.81
N GLU A 154 -4.52 -11.83 12.64
CA GLU A 154 -3.10 -12.20 12.75
C GLU A 154 -2.57 -12.86 11.45
N ASP A 155 -3.40 -13.64 10.76
CA ASP A 155 -3.07 -14.21 9.44
C ASP A 155 -2.89 -13.10 8.39
N MET A 156 -3.79 -12.11 8.35
CA MET A 156 -3.68 -10.95 7.47
C MET A 156 -2.40 -10.16 7.75
N LYS A 157 -2.16 -9.86 9.02
CA LYS A 157 -1.00 -9.10 9.47
C LYS A 157 0.32 -9.80 9.12
N GLN A 158 0.37 -11.12 9.25
CA GLN A 158 1.53 -11.90 8.85
C GLN A 158 1.77 -11.81 7.33
N CYS A 159 0.71 -11.86 6.51
CA CYS A 159 0.82 -11.63 5.08
C CYS A 159 1.38 -10.24 4.75
N PHE A 160 0.92 -9.19 5.44
CA PHE A 160 1.45 -7.84 5.26
C PHE A 160 2.95 -7.78 5.56
N TYR A 161 3.34 -8.30 6.72
CA TYR A 161 4.75 -8.30 7.14
C TYR A 161 5.65 -9.00 6.11
N GLU A 162 5.28 -10.21 5.70
CA GLU A 162 6.04 -11.02 4.75
C GLU A 162 6.08 -10.36 3.36
N GLY A 163 4.93 -9.94 2.84
CA GLY A 163 4.82 -9.32 1.52
C GLY A 163 5.64 -8.03 1.44
N VAL A 164 5.48 -7.14 2.42
CA VAL A 164 6.23 -5.88 2.49
C VAL A 164 7.73 -6.13 2.56
N ARG A 165 8.16 -7.08 3.40
CA ARG A 165 9.59 -7.42 3.54
C ARG A 165 10.17 -7.92 2.21
N MET A 166 9.43 -8.78 1.50
CA MET A 166 9.88 -9.33 0.22
C MET A 166 9.94 -8.25 -0.86
N SER A 167 8.89 -7.45 -1.01
CA SER A 167 8.86 -6.33 -1.96
C SER A 167 9.97 -5.32 -1.70
N ALA A 168 10.20 -4.95 -0.44
CA ALA A 168 11.24 -3.99 -0.05
C ALA A 168 12.64 -4.54 -0.39
N LYS A 169 12.91 -5.81 -0.09
CA LYS A 169 14.18 -6.46 -0.44
C LYS A 169 14.42 -6.46 -1.94
N GLN A 170 13.40 -6.76 -2.73
CA GLN A 170 13.49 -6.84 -4.18
C GLN A 170 13.71 -5.47 -4.82
N LEU A 171 12.99 -4.45 -4.36
CA LEU A 171 13.02 -3.11 -4.95
C LEU A 171 14.20 -2.27 -4.48
N PHE A 172 14.53 -2.33 -3.19
CA PHE A 172 15.56 -1.47 -2.59
C PHE A 172 16.96 -2.08 -2.65
N TYR A 173 17.07 -3.37 -2.98
CA TYR A 173 18.33 -4.04 -3.22
C TYR A 173 18.17 -5.05 -4.36
N PRO A 174 18.03 -4.58 -5.61
CA PRO A 174 18.12 -5.48 -6.74
C PRO A 174 19.51 -6.12 -6.67
N GLY A 175 19.56 -7.44 -6.55
CA GLY A 175 20.83 -8.17 -6.64
C GLY A 175 21.57 -7.80 -7.93
N PRO A 176 22.88 -8.09 -8.03
CA PRO A 176 23.63 -7.78 -9.24
C PRO A 176 22.88 -8.35 -10.46
N SER A 177 22.60 -7.48 -11.43
CA SER A 177 21.97 -7.85 -12.69
C SER A 177 22.70 -9.07 -13.26
N PRO A 178 22.00 -10.11 -13.74
CA PRO A 178 22.68 -11.19 -14.45
C PRO A 178 23.47 -10.56 -15.59
N LYS A 179 24.79 -10.79 -15.60
CA LYS A 179 25.64 -10.39 -16.72
C LYS A 179 25.09 -11.10 -17.96
N ARG A 180 24.51 -10.32 -18.88
CA ARG A 180 24.19 -10.76 -20.23
C ARG A 180 25.47 -10.96 -21.02
#